data_AF-A0A7K7JT96-F1
#
_entry.id   AF-A0A7K7JT96-F1
#
_cell.length_a   1.000
_cell.length_b   1.000
_cell.length_c   1.000
_cell.angle_alpha   90.00
_cell.angle_beta   90.00
_cell.angle_gamma   90.00
#
_symmetry.space_group_name_H-M   'P 1'
#
loop_
_entity.id
_entity.type
_entity.pdbx_description
1 polymer ?
#
loop_
_entity_poly.entity_id
_entity_poly.type
_entity_poly.pdbx_seq_one_letter_code
_entity_poly.pdbx_strand_id
1 'polypeptide(L)'
;LCIHKIISMFFVIFCVLSTTLTAVMQIDDLAEVVYSLSGLLAVFQTFIDLDLKGIVFPAGNHTDSPYMAASFTIPDQSDSMLYLACSEYFFQSSSFAYYTAGAFNMTIAEEVKSGNSFVFSLLFFPSDLSYFNINTEIFSSTIPEVAKYSITPYLVMLKLMSSEIPTISLQQDSFTAEIQGSVEVLAILPDSTTQSLFTLTIAANTSISLNIFDQKLMGSLCLNR
;
A
#
# COMPACT_ATOMS: atom_id res chain seq x y z
N LEU A 1 6.99 -8.13 -7.29
CA LEU A 1 5.72 -7.38 -7.35
C LEU A 1 5.92 -6.06 -6.60
N CYS A 2 6.54 -5.06 -7.21
CA CYS A 2 7.05 -3.90 -6.47
C CYS A 2 6.05 -2.73 -6.51
N ILE A 3 5.14 -2.66 -5.54
CA ILE A 3 4.22 -1.51 -5.38
C ILE A 3 5.02 -0.38 -4.72
N HIS A 4 5.19 0.74 -5.42
CA HIS A 4 5.90 1.92 -4.91
C HIS A 4 4.87 2.94 -4.43
N LYS A 5 4.72 3.09 -3.11
CA LYS A 5 4.03 4.25 -2.51
C LYS A 5 5.04 5.07 -1.71
N ILE A 6 4.87 6.39 -1.78
CA ILE A 6 5.90 7.38 -1.48
C ILE A 6 5.41 8.24 -0.31
N ILE A 7 6.17 8.29 0.79
CA ILE A 7 5.91 9.20 1.92
C ILE A 7 7.03 10.25 1.95
N SER A 8 6.74 11.54 1.81
CA SER A 8 7.80 12.57 1.80
C SER A 8 8.35 12.85 3.21
N MET A 9 9.66 12.66 3.40
CA MET A 9 10.41 12.93 4.65
C MET A 9 10.82 14.42 4.81
N PHE A 10 10.65 15.25 3.79
CA PHE A 10 11.05 16.67 3.80
C PHE A 10 10.48 17.46 5.00
N PHE A 11 9.32 17.01 5.51
CA PHE A 11 8.59 17.71 6.55
C PHE A 11 8.96 17.26 7.97
N VAL A 12 9.52 16.07 8.16
CA VAL A 12 9.99 15.63 9.48
C VAL A 12 11.08 16.60 9.98
N ILE A 13 11.95 17.03 9.07
CA ILE A 13 13.00 18.03 9.33
C ILE A 13 12.40 19.43 9.58
N PHE A 14 11.32 19.80 8.87
CA PHE A 14 10.64 21.08 9.08
C PHE A 14 9.90 21.15 10.42
N CYS A 15 9.28 20.04 10.85
CA CYS A 15 8.67 19.93 12.19
C CYS A 15 9.70 20.12 13.31
N VAL A 16 10.92 19.60 13.15
CA VAL A 16 12.03 19.76 14.13
C VAL A 16 12.38 21.24 14.37
N LEU A 17 12.25 22.09 13.35
CA LEU A 17 12.60 23.53 13.43
C LEU A 17 11.51 24.39 14.09
N SER A 18 10.27 23.89 14.18
CA SER A 18 9.14 24.66 14.70
C SER A 18 8.67 24.06 16.03
N THR A 19 9.22 24.56 17.13
CA THR A 19 9.07 24.09 18.52
C THR A 19 7.64 24.07 19.10
N THR A 20 6.60 24.22 18.28
CA THR A 20 5.18 24.26 18.69
C THR A 20 4.20 23.65 17.68
N LEU A 21 4.65 22.97 16.61
CA LEU A 21 3.74 22.66 15.49
C LEU A 21 3.18 21.22 15.55
N THR A 22 1.87 21.10 15.73
CA THR A 22 1.12 20.01 15.10
C THR A 22 1.09 20.30 13.61
N ALA A 23 1.58 19.38 12.80
CA ALA A 23 1.60 19.50 11.36
C ALA A 23 0.73 18.42 10.73
N VAL A 24 -0.08 18.81 9.76
CA VAL A 24 -0.81 17.87 8.90
C VAL A 24 -0.18 17.93 7.52
N MET A 25 0.17 16.77 6.99
CA MET A 25 0.71 16.61 5.64
C MET A 25 -0.20 15.67 4.85
N GLN A 26 -0.67 16.11 3.70
CA GLN A 26 -1.31 15.19 2.76
C GLN A 26 -0.24 14.32 2.08
N ILE A 27 -0.42 13.00 2.13
CA ILE A 27 0.41 12.05 1.38
C ILE A 27 -0.09 12.02 -0.06
N ASP A 28 -1.40 11.79 -0.21
CA ASP A 28 -2.15 11.75 -1.46
C ASP A 28 -3.63 12.09 -1.19
N ASP A 29 -4.48 11.90 -2.19
CA ASP A 29 -5.92 12.21 -2.10
C ASP A 29 -6.68 11.31 -1.10
N LEU A 30 -6.07 10.21 -0.63
CA LEU A 30 -6.71 9.21 0.23
C LEU A 30 -6.21 9.27 1.67
N ALA A 31 -5.00 9.75 1.92
CA ALA A 31 -4.39 9.71 3.25
C ALA A 31 -3.58 10.97 3.60
N GLU A 32 -3.61 11.31 4.89
CA GLU A 32 -2.83 12.39 5.48
C GLU A 32 -2.11 11.93 6.75
N VAL A 33 -0.91 12.47 6.98
CA VAL A 33 -0.13 12.22 8.20
C VAL A 33 -0.24 13.42 9.11
N VAL A 34 -0.61 13.17 10.36
CA VAL A 34 -0.55 14.15 11.44
C VAL A 34 0.69 13.87 12.27
N TYR A 35 1.61 14.83 12.30
CA TYR A 35 2.77 14.86 13.16
C TYR A 35 2.50 15.77 14.36
N SER A 36 2.71 15.26 15.56
CA SER A 36 2.68 16.07 16.79
C SER A 36 3.82 15.65 17.70
N LEU A 37 4.38 16.60 18.44
CA LEU A 37 5.38 16.29 19.47
C LEU A 37 4.77 15.40 20.55
N SER A 38 5.43 14.27 20.81
CA SER A 38 5.00 13.35 21.88
C SER A 38 5.46 13.86 23.27
N GLY A 39 6.52 14.67 23.29
CA GLY A 39 7.10 15.25 24.49
C GLY A 39 8.05 16.40 24.18
N LEU A 40 8.83 16.79 25.19
CA LEU A 40 9.90 17.77 25.03
C LEU A 40 11.12 17.14 24.36
N LEU A 41 11.84 17.94 23.56
CA LEU A 41 13.13 17.56 22.98
C LEU A 41 14.10 17.13 24.09
N ALA A 42 14.66 15.93 23.99
CA ALA A 42 15.68 15.46 24.92
C ALA A 42 17.07 15.75 24.34
N VAL A 43 17.83 16.62 25.01
CA VAL A 43 19.20 16.97 24.59
C VAL A 43 20.17 16.16 25.42
N PHE A 44 20.89 15.24 24.77
CA PHE A 44 21.97 14.47 25.35
C PHE A 44 23.32 15.11 25.00
N GLN A 45 24.40 14.61 25.61
CA GLN A 45 25.73 15.16 25.38
C GLN A 45 26.23 14.95 23.94
N THR A 46 25.77 13.88 23.29
CA THR A 46 26.23 13.43 21.97
C THR A 46 25.17 13.51 20.88
N PHE A 47 23.88 13.53 21.23
CA PHE A 47 22.78 13.57 20.28
C PHE A 47 21.57 14.32 20.84
N ILE A 48 20.65 14.67 19.95
CA ILE A 48 19.35 15.25 20.28
C ILE A 48 18.30 14.22 19.88
N ASP A 49 17.39 13.91 20.79
CA ASP A 49 16.28 13.00 20.55
C ASP A 49 14.96 13.76 20.48
N LEU A 50 14.14 13.38 19.51
CA LEU A 50 12.87 14.02 19.20
C LEU A 50 11.79 12.97 18.93
N ASP A 51 10.92 12.80 19.91
CA ASP A 51 9.78 11.92 19.77
C ASP A 51 8.62 12.62 19.05
N LEU A 52 8.34 12.13 17.83
CA LEU A 52 7.19 12.53 17.04
C LEU A 52 6.12 11.45 17.03
N LYS A 53 4.91 11.82 17.41
CA LYS A 53 3.71 11.02 17.14
C LYS A 53 3.32 11.27 15.68
N GLY A 54 3.67 10.34 14.80
CA GLY A 54 3.21 10.31 13.41
C GLY A 54 2.05 9.32 13.28
N ILE A 55 0.85 9.80 12.96
CA ILE A 55 -0.34 8.96 12.72
C ILE A 55 -0.85 9.24 11.32
N VAL A 56 -1.16 8.18 10.58
CA VAL A 56 -1.80 8.31 9.26
C VAL A 56 -3.31 8.16 9.43
N PHE A 57 -4.05 9.09 8.83
CA PHE A 57 -5.51 9.10 8.79
C PHE A 57 -6.02 9.08 7.36
N PRO A 58 -7.23 8.56 7.11
CA PRO A 58 -7.96 8.82 5.88
C PRO A 58 -8.11 10.33 5.65
N ALA A 59 -7.90 10.79 4.42
CA ALA A 59 -8.01 12.20 4.09
C ALA A 59 -9.41 12.74 4.46
N GLY A 60 -9.47 13.76 5.31
CA GLY A 60 -10.71 14.40 5.74
C GLY A 60 -11.51 13.61 6.78
N ASN A 61 -11.01 12.46 7.26
CA ASN A 61 -11.62 11.70 8.34
C ASN A 61 -10.56 11.17 9.31
N HIS A 62 -10.45 11.81 10.48
CA HIS A 62 -9.56 11.39 11.56
C HIS A 62 -10.16 10.26 12.42
N THR A 63 -10.57 9.17 11.77
CA THR A 63 -10.96 7.96 12.51
C THR A 63 -9.71 7.31 13.08
N ASP A 64 -9.68 7.13 14.39
CA ASP A 64 -8.54 6.50 15.06
C ASP A 64 -8.36 5.04 14.62
N SER A 65 -7.10 4.70 14.38
CA SER A 65 -6.66 3.34 14.09
C SER A 65 -6.94 2.41 15.29
N PRO A 66 -7.38 1.16 15.07
CA PRO A 66 -7.62 0.18 16.14
C PRO A 66 -6.33 -0.33 16.79
N TYR A 67 -5.18 -0.04 16.19
CA TYR A 67 -3.87 -0.49 16.67
C TYR A 67 -3.37 0.37 17.84
N MET A 68 -2.43 -0.17 18.62
CA MET A 68 -1.77 0.55 19.72
C MET A 68 -0.28 0.69 19.44
N ALA A 69 0.28 1.87 19.73
CA ALA A 69 1.70 2.11 19.59
C ALA A 69 2.50 1.34 20.65
N ALA A 70 3.45 0.52 20.21
CA ALA A 70 4.45 -0.09 21.07
C ALA A 70 5.68 0.82 21.20
N SER A 71 6.30 0.82 22.38
CA SER A 71 7.61 1.44 22.58
C SER A 71 8.68 0.69 21.80
N PHE A 72 9.59 1.41 21.15
CA PHE A 72 10.76 0.85 20.49
C PHE A 72 11.98 1.71 20.83
N THR A 73 13.17 1.13 20.68
CA THR A 73 14.43 1.81 20.99
C THR A 73 15.29 1.88 19.75
N ILE A 74 15.91 3.03 19.52
CA ILE A 74 16.89 3.22 18.47
C ILE A 74 18.25 2.72 19.00
N PRO A 75 18.97 1.86 18.27
CA PRO A 75 20.29 1.42 18.71
C PRO A 75 21.25 2.61 18.81
N ASP A 76 22.08 2.62 19.85
CA ASP A 76 23.08 3.66 20.10
C ASP A 76 24.21 3.55 19.06
N GLN A 77 23.99 4.16 17.90
CA GLN A 77 24.96 4.29 16.82
C GLN A 77 25.18 5.79 16.56
N SER A 78 26.43 6.14 16.27
CA SER A 78 26.86 7.54 16.04
C SER A 78 27.63 7.68 14.73
N ASP A 79 27.35 6.80 13.76
CA ASP A 79 27.95 6.80 12.44
C ASP A 79 27.23 7.75 11.45
N SER A 80 26.08 8.30 11.82
CA SER A 80 25.23 9.15 10.98
C SER A 80 24.77 10.42 11.70
N MET A 81 24.54 11.50 10.93
CA MET A 81 24.09 12.79 11.49
C MET A 81 22.61 12.82 11.90
N LEU A 82 21.80 11.91 11.35
CA LEU A 82 20.37 11.83 11.59
C LEU A 82 19.94 10.36 11.56
N TYR A 83 19.20 9.94 12.58
CA TYR A 83 18.50 8.66 12.60
C TYR A 83 17.00 8.94 12.54
N LEU A 84 16.30 8.27 11.64
CA LEU A 84 14.85 8.23 11.62
C LEU A 84 14.42 6.81 11.96
N ALA A 85 13.49 6.69 12.89
CA ALA A 85 12.84 5.44 13.20
C ALA A 85 11.32 5.59 13.07
N CYS A 86 10.70 4.61 12.42
CA CYS A 86 9.26 4.52 12.27
C CYS A 86 8.76 3.30 13.06
N SER A 87 7.71 3.49 13.86
CA SER A 87 7.10 2.38 14.59
C SER A 87 6.26 1.49 13.67
N GLU A 88 6.02 0.25 14.09
CA GLU A 88 5.02 -0.62 13.46
C GLU A 88 3.66 0.07 13.36
N TYR A 89 3.27 0.80 14.41
CA TYR A 89 2.02 1.56 14.48
C TYR A 89 1.88 2.61 13.38
N PHE A 90 2.98 3.27 12.98
CA PHE A 90 2.96 4.20 11.85
C PHE A 90 2.52 3.49 10.56
N PHE A 91 3.08 2.31 10.27
CA PHE A 91 2.71 1.54 9.09
C PHE A 91 1.32 0.90 9.19
N GLN A 92 0.92 0.46 10.38
CA GLN A 92 -0.42 -0.07 10.64
C GLN A 92 -1.52 0.99 10.47
N SER A 93 -1.31 2.20 11.01
CA SER A 93 -2.24 3.33 10.79
C SER A 93 -2.33 3.71 9.31
N SER A 94 -1.22 3.64 8.57
CA SER A 94 -1.20 3.83 7.11
C SER A 94 -2.05 2.78 6.39
N SER A 95 -1.86 1.50 6.71
CA SER A 95 -2.65 0.41 6.13
C SER A 95 -4.15 0.59 6.40
N PHE A 96 -4.51 0.92 7.63
CA PHE A 96 -5.90 1.21 8.03
C PHE A 96 -6.49 2.39 7.25
N ALA A 97 -5.74 3.49 7.13
CA ALA A 97 -6.20 4.67 6.41
C ALA A 97 -6.49 4.37 4.93
N TYR A 98 -5.57 3.70 4.25
CA TYR A 98 -5.76 3.31 2.85
C TYR A 98 -6.88 2.27 2.66
N TYR A 99 -7.04 1.35 3.60
CA TYR A 99 -8.11 0.36 3.55
C TYR A 99 -9.49 1.01 3.69
N THR A 100 -9.66 1.87 4.68
CA THR A 100 -10.93 2.58 4.90
C THR A 100 -11.24 3.60 3.80
N ALA A 101 -10.22 4.17 3.16
CA ALA A 101 -10.37 5.01 1.97
C ALA A 101 -10.68 4.22 0.68
N GLY A 102 -10.72 2.87 0.74
CA GLY A 102 -11.08 2.02 -0.40
C GLY A 102 -9.94 1.75 -1.38
N ALA A 103 -8.69 2.07 -1.04
CA ALA A 103 -7.53 1.90 -1.92
C ALA A 103 -7.28 0.43 -2.33
N PHE A 104 -7.78 -0.54 -1.57
CA PHE A 104 -7.66 -1.97 -1.86
C PHE A 104 -8.91 -2.57 -2.53
N ASN A 105 -9.80 -1.72 -3.08
CA ASN A 105 -10.92 -2.13 -3.92
C ASN A 105 -10.75 -1.51 -5.30
N MET A 106 -10.22 -2.29 -6.25
CA MET A 106 -9.76 -1.80 -7.55
C MET A 106 -10.30 -2.65 -8.68
N THR A 107 -10.78 -1.99 -9.73
CA THR A 107 -11.14 -2.62 -11.00
C THR A 107 -10.02 -2.38 -12.01
N ILE A 108 -9.36 -3.45 -12.48
CA ILE A 108 -8.18 -3.32 -13.36
C ILE A 108 -8.51 -2.57 -14.67
N ALA A 109 -9.73 -2.73 -15.19
CA ALA A 109 -10.14 -2.09 -16.45
C ALA A 109 -10.20 -0.55 -16.38
N GLU A 110 -10.48 0.01 -15.20
CA GLU A 110 -10.58 1.46 -15.01
C GLU A 110 -9.19 2.10 -14.88
N GLU A 111 -8.28 1.43 -14.17
CA GLU A 111 -6.87 1.84 -14.02
C GLU A 111 -6.10 1.87 -15.34
N VAL A 112 -6.37 0.91 -16.23
CA VAL A 112 -5.77 0.86 -17.57
C VAL A 112 -6.27 2.02 -18.45
N LYS A 113 -7.53 2.45 -18.29
CA LYS A 113 -8.11 3.56 -19.06
C LYS A 113 -7.69 4.94 -18.54
N SER A 114 -7.40 5.08 -17.25
CA SER A 114 -7.08 6.35 -16.60
C SER A 114 -5.69 6.93 -16.96
N GLY A 115 -4.86 6.24 -17.75
CA GLY A 115 -3.55 6.74 -18.18
C GLY A 115 -2.40 6.50 -17.19
N ASN A 116 -2.71 6.01 -15.98
CA ASN A 116 -1.83 5.37 -15.00
C ASN A 116 -1.14 4.11 -15.61
N SER A 117 -1.74 3.64 -16.72
CA SER A 117 -1.41 2.52 -17.59
C SER A 117 0.07 2.33 -17.89
N PHE A 118 0.89 3.38 -18.00
CA PHE A 118 2.29 3.18 -18.38
C PHE A 118 3.09 2.45 -17.29
N VAL A 119 2.88 2.80 -16.02
CA VAL A 119 3.62 2.20 -14.88
C VAL A 119 3.04 0.83 -14.53
N PHE A 120 1.71 0.68 -14.56
CA PHE A 120 1.06 -0.61 -14.30
C PHE A 120 1.38 -1.64 -15.39
N SER A 121 1.36 -1.23 -16.67
CA SER A 121 1.75 -2.11 -17.76
C SER A 121 3.24 -2.46 -17.66
N LEU A 122 4.14 -1.49 -17.45
CA LEU A 122 5.59 -1.78 -17.34
C LEU A 122 5.98 -2.65 -16.13
N LEU A 123 5.31 -2.52 -14.98
CA LEU A 123 5.68 -3.24 -13.74
C LEU A 123 5.03 -4.62 -13.60
N PHE A 124 3.82 -4.83 -14.15
CA PHE A 124 3.10 -6.10 -14.04
C PHE A 124 3.16 -6.92 -15.34
N PHE A 125 3.38 -6.28 -16.48
CA PHE A 125 3.35 -6.92 -17.81
C PHE A 125 4.50 -6.39 -18.68
N PRO A 126 5.73 -6.94 -18.55
CA PRO A 126 6.87 -6.47 -19.32
C PRO A 126 6.52 -6.41 -20.81
N SER A 127 7.03 -5.36 -21.47
CA SER A 127 6.67 -4.80 -22.79
C SER A 127 6.65 -5.75 -23.99
N ASP A 128 6.93 -7.04 -23.79
CA ASP A 128 6.72 -8.10 -24.78
C ASP A 128 5.29 -8.68 -24.74
N LEU A 129 4.48 -8.33 -23.73
CA LEU A 129 3.08 -8.77 -23.54
C LEU A 129 2.07 -7.66 -23.88
N SER A 130 2.13 -7.14 -25.10
CA SER A 130 1.21 -6.10 -25.58
C SER A 130 -0.25 -6.55 -25.75
N TYR A 131 -0.60 -7.82 -25.47
CA TYR A 131 -1.96 -8.33 -25.60
C TYR A 131 -2.26 -9.43 -24.58
N PHE A 132 -2.38 -9.09 -23.29
CA PHE A 132 -3.31 -9.86 -22.46
C PHE A 132 -4.74 -9.43 -22.84
N ASN A 133 -5.19 -9.88 -24.01
CA ASN A 133 -6.61 -9.94 -24.32
C ASN A 133 -7.18 -11.05 -23.43
N ILE A 134 -7.33 -10.76 -22.11
CA ILE A 134 -7.91 -11.70 -21.16
C ILE A 134 -9.34 -11.92 -21.63
N ASN A 135 -9.50 -13.04 -22.32
CA ASN A 135 -10.77 -13.48 -22.86
C ASN A 135 -11.10 -14.84 -22.22
N THR A 136 -12.38 -15.18 -22.21
CA THR A 136 -12.88 -16.47 -21.71
C THR A 136 -12.21 -17.67 -22.39
N GLU A 137 -11.61 -17.51 -23.56
CA GLU A 137 -10.80 -18.54 -24.23
C GLU A 137 -9.57 -18.97 -23.41
N ILE A 138 -8.84 -18.04 -22.76
CA ILE A 138 -7.66 -18.37 -21.96
C ILE A 138 -8.06 -19.28 -20.79
N PHE A 139 -9.17 -18.95 -20.12
CA PHE A 139 -9.70 -19.72 -19.01
C PHE A 139 -10.38 -21.02 -19.45
N SER A 140 -10.92 -21.10 -20.67
CA SER A 140 -11.57 -22.31 -21.18
C SER A 140 -10.63 -23.53 -21.21
N SER A 141 -9.33 -23.30 -21.36
CA SER A 141 -8.30 -24.35 -21.35
C SER A 141 -8.05 -24.94 -19.96
N THR A 142 -8.34 -24.18 -18.90
CA THR A 142 -8.01 -24.51 -17.51
C THR A 142 -9.26 -24.79 -16.66
N ILE A 143 -10.38 -24.14 -16.98
CA ILE A 143 -11.67 -24.23 -16.27
C ILE A 143 -12.76 -24.60 -17.29
N PRO A 144 -13.14 -25.90 -17.38
CA PRO A 144 -14.11 -26.40 -18.37
C PRO A 144 -15.50 -25.75 -18.27
N GLU A 145 -15.90 -25.33 -17.07
CA GLU A 145 -17.15 -24.62 -16.82
C GLU A 145 -17.21 -23.26 -17.53
N VAL A 146 -16.07 -22.58 -17.70
CA VAL A 146 -15.99 -21.32 -18.46
C VAL A 146 -16.20 -21.60 -19.95
N ALA A 147 -15.65 -22.71 -20.45
CA ALA A 147 -15.76 -23.13 -21.86
C ALA A 147 -17.22 -23.32 -22.33
N LYS A 148 -18.14 -23.67 -21.42
CA LYS A 148 -19.58 -23.80 -21.72
C LYS A 148 -20.22 -22.47 -22.12
N TYR A 149 -19.70 -21.35 -21.62
CA TYR A 149 -20.16 -20.00 -21.94
C TYR A 149 -19.31 -19.34 -23.04
N SER A 150 -18.19 -19.96 -23.44
CA SER A 150 -17.21 -19.47 -24.43
C SER A 150 -17.54 -19.80 -25.90
N ILE A 151 -18.81 -19.87 -26.29
CA ILE A 151 -19.16 -19.95 -27.73
C ILE A 151 -18.81 -18.63 -28.44
N THR A 152 -18.75 -17.53 -27.69
CA THR A 152 -18.28 -16.22 -28.15
C THR A 152 -17.33 -15.65 -27.11
N PRO A 153 -16.15 -15.14 -27.51
CA PRO A 153 -15.10 -14.78 -26.58
C PRO A 153 -15.39 -13.38 -25.98
N TYR A 154 -15.75 -13.32 -24.69
CA TYR A 154 -16.08 -12.07 -23.97
C TYR A 154 -14.86 -11.43 -23.29
N LEU A 155 -14.83 -10.10 -23.24
CA LEU A 155 -13.82 -9.36 -22.48
C LEU A 155 -13.96 -9.66 -20.99
N VAL A 156 -12.82 -9.80 -20.30
CA VAL A 156 -12.78 -10.07 -18.87
C VAL A 156 -12.39 -8.82 -18.10
N MET A 157 -13.09 -8.60 -16.99
CA MET A 157 -12.79 -7.59 -15.99
C MET A 157 -12.37 -8.28 -14.70
N LEU A 158 -11.29 -7.77 -14.10
CA LEU A 158 -10.78 -8.26 -12.83
C LEU A 158 -11.06 -7.21 -11.75
N LYS A 159 -11.76 -7.63 -10.71
CA LYS A 159 -12.06 -6.79 -9.54
C LYS A 159 -11.31 -7.34 -8.34
N LEU A 160 -10.35 -6.58 -7.84
CA LEU A 160 -9.59 -6.89 -6.62
C LEU A 160 -10.29 -6.26 -5.42
N MET A 161 -10.50 -7.05 -4.38
CA MET A 161 -11.10 -6.59 -3.13
C MET A 161 -10.30 -7.18 -1.97
N SER A 162 -9.80 -6.33 -1.08
CA SER A 162 -9.26 -6.80 0.19
C SER A 162 -10.40 -7.15 1.15
N SER A 163 -10.28 -8.29 1.83
CA SER A 163 -11.31 -8.83 2.73
C SER A 163 -11.22 -8.22 4.13
N GLU A 164 -10.03 -7.75 4.51
CA GLU A 164 -9.70 -7.20 5.81
C GLU A 164 -8.53 -6.22 5.69
N ILE A 165 -8.26 -5.45 6.76
CA ILE A 165 -7.16 -4.49 6.76
C ILE A 165 -5.82 -5.24 6.60
N PRO A 166 -4.98 -4.91 5.61
CA PRO A 166 -3.67 -5.55 5.46
C PRO A 166 -2.84 -5.39 6.73
N THR A 167 -2.34 -6.50 7.26
CA THR A 167 -1.63 -6.50 8.54
C THR A 167 -0.16 -6.28 8.30
N ILE A 168 0.39 -5.25 8.95
CA ILE A 168 1.81 -4.92 8.90
C ILE A 168 2.47 -5.34 10.22
N SER A 169 3.59 -6.05 10.13
CA SER A 169 4.36 -6.54 11.27
C SER A 169 5.83 -6.14 11.11
N LEU A 170 6.39 -5.48 12.12
CA LEU A 170 7.78 -5.03 12.16
C LEU A 170 8.47 -5.69 13.35
N GLN A 171 9.16 -6.79 13.06
CA GLN A 171 9.98 -7.52 14.01
C GLN A 171 11.47 -7.28 13.76
N GLN A 172 12.30 -7.68 14.72
CA GLN A 172 13.75 -7.64 14.54
C GLN A 172 14.13 -8.44 13.28
N ASP A 173 14.79 -7.78 12.34
CA ASP A 173 15.22 -8.31 11.03
C ASP A 173 14.09 -8.76 10.07
N SER A 174 12.83 -8.52 10.41
CA SER A 174 11.69 -8.97 9.61
C SER A 174 10.63 -7.88 9.53
N PHE A 175 10.41 -7.36 8.32
CA PHE A 175 9.33 -6.43 8.04
C PHE A 175 8.39 -7.06 7.01
N THR A 176 7.15 -7.34 7.40
CA THR A 176 6.20 -8.09 6.56
C THR A 176 4.83 -7.41 6.47
N ALA A 177 4.16 -7.70 5.35
CA ALA A 177 2.77 -7.35 5.08
C ALA A 177 1.99 -8.61 4.71
N GLU A 178 0.92 -8.88 5.44
CA GLU A 178 -0.06 -9.91 5.14
C GLU A 178 -1.30 -9.27 4.50
N ILE A 179 -1.65 -9.76 3.31
CA ILE A 179 -2.75 -9.25 2.51
C ILE A 179 -3.71 -10.39 2.25
N GLN A 180 -4.95 -10.24 2.72
CA GLN A 180 -6.04 -11.15 2.42
C GLN A 180 -7.10 -10.45 1.59
N GLY A 181 -7.58 -11.14 0.55
CA GLY A 181 -8.51 -10.57 -0.38
C GLY A 181 -9.09 -11.59 -1.35
N SER A 182 -9.77 -11.06 -2.35
CA SER A 182 -10.32 -11.83 -3.44
C SER A 182 -10.12 -11.10 -4.77
N VAL A 183 -9.99 -11.89 -5.83
CA VAL A 183 -10.06 -11.42 -7.21
C VAL A 183 -11.29 -12.05 -7.82
N GLU A 184 -12.27 -11.21 -8.12
CA GLU A 184 -13.46 -11.61 -8.86
C GLU A 184 -13.21 -11.42 -10.35
N VAL A 185 -13.45 -12.48 -11.12
CA VAL A 185 -13.29 -12.51 -12.57
C VAL A 185 -14.67 -12.40 -13.21
N LEU A 186 -14.91 -11.30 -13.90
CA LEU A 186 -16.20 -10.96 -14.50
C LEU A 186 -16.09 -10.98 -16.03
N ALA A 187 -17.04 -11.58 -16.74
CA ALA A 187 -17.21 -11.40 -18.17
C ALA A 187 -18.07 -10.17 -18.47
N ILE A 188 -17.66 -9.38 -19.46
CA ILE A 188 -18.45 -8.25 -20.00
C ILE A 188 -19.27 -8.78 -21.19
N LEU A 189 -20.59 -8.80 -21.04
CA LEU A 189 -21.51 -9.27 -22.06
C LEU A 189 -21.75 -8.18 -23.15
N PRO A 190 -22.30 -8.54 -24.33
CA PRO A 190 -22.54 -7.58 -25.41
C PRO A 190 -23.55 -6.49 -25.06
N ASP A 191 -24.42 -6.75 -24.10
CA ASP A 191 -25.37 -5.79 -23.53
C ASP A 191 -24.74 -4.85 -22.48
N SER A 192 -23.40 -4.90 -22.34
CA SER A 192 -22.60 -4.16 -21.35
C SER A 192 -22.86 -4.55 -19.89
N THR A 193 -23.56 -5.67 -19.63
CA THR A 193 -23.69 -6.22 -18.27
C THR A 193 -22.46 -7.05 -17.88
N THR A 194 -22.22 -7.17 -16.59
CA THR A 194 -21.11 -7.98 -16.05
C THR A 194 -21.64 -9.23 -15.40
N GLN A 195 -21.08 -10.38 -15.76
CA GLN A 195 -21.41 -11.68 -15.16
C GLN A 195 -20.19 -12.26 -14.45
N SER A 196 -20.35 -12.64 -13.18
CA SER A 196 -19.30 -13.32 -12.42
C SER A 196 -19.04 -14.72 -12.96
N LEU A 197 -17.78 -14.99 -13.31
CA LEU A 197 -17.34 -16.30 -13.79
C LEU A 197 -16.88 -17.15 -12.61
N PHE A 198 -15.96 -16.62 -11.81
CA PHE A 198 -15.42 -17.25 -10.62
C PHE A 198 -14.70 -16.21 -9.75
N THR A 199 -14.50 -16.56 -8.48
CA THR A 199 -13.78 -15.73 -7.51
C THR A 199 -12.60 -16.53 -6.98
N LEU A 200 -11.41 -15.92 -6.97
CA LEU A 200 -10.23 -16.47 -6.31
C LEU A 200 -10.04 -15.79 -4.97
N THR A 201 -9.85 -16.55 -3.91
CA THR A 201 -9.37 -16.03 -2.63
C THR A 201 -7.85 -16.00 -2.65
N ILE A 202 -7.28 -14.87 -2.25
CA ILE A 202 -5.83 -14.65 -2.20
C ILE A 202 -5.43 -14.37 -0.76
N ALA A 203 -4.46 -15.14 -0.28
CA ALA A 203 -3.70 -14.83 0.93
C ALA A 203 -2.24 -14.70 0.52
N ALA A 204 -1.69 -13.50 0.67
CA ALA A 204 -0.32 -13.18 0.28
C ALA A 204 0.46 -12.70 1.50
N ASN A 205 1.61 -13.33 1.72
CA ASN A 205 2.59 -12.87 2.69
C ASN A 205 3.75 -12.23 1.91
N THR A 206 4.08 -11.00 2.25
CA THR A 206 5.11 -10.22 1.57
C THR A 206 6.13 -9.70 2.57
N SER A 207 7.39 -9.67 2.17
CA SER A 207 8.44 -8.92 2.85
C SER A 207 8.45 -7.48 2.33
N ILE A 208 8.74 -6.54 3.22
CA ILE A 208 8.83 -5.12 2.93
C ILE A 208 10.29 -4.71 3.07
N SER A 209 10.80 -3.99 2.08
CA SER A 209 12.08 -3.28 2.20
C SER A 209 11.83 -1.78 2.09
N LEU A 210 12.50 -1.02 2.96
CA LEU A 210 12.41 0.43 2.98
C LEU A 210 13.67 1.03 2.37
N ASN A 211 13.49 2.09 1.60
CA ASN A 211 14.58 2.91 1.10
C ASN A 211 14.21 4.38 1.20
N ILE A 212 15.21 5.25 1.27
CA ILE A 212 15.01 6.70 1.21
C ILE A 212 15.55 7.19 -0.12
N PHE A 213 14.68 7.80 -0.92
CA PHE A 213 15.06 8.38 -2.20
C PHE A 213 14.38 9.74 -2.37
N ASP A 214 15.14 10.74 -2.79
CA ASP A 214 14.67 12.12 -2.95
C ASP A 214 13.95 12.67 -1.69
N GLN A 215 14.49 12.34 -0.52
CA GLN A 215 13.89 12.70 0.78
C GLN A 215 12.46 12.16 0.93
N LYS A 216 12.18 10.99 0.38
CA LYS A 216 10.92 10.26 0.56
C LYS A 216 11.22 8.84 1.00
N LEU A 217 10.47 8.36 1.98
CA LEU A 217 10.46 6.97 2.39
C LEU A 217 9.67 6.17 1.35
N MET A 218 10.35 5.23 0.72
CA MET A 218 9.81 4.33 -0.29
C MET A 218 9.80 2.91 0.24
N GLY A 219 8.65 2.24 0.13
CA GLY A 219 8.52 0.82 0.41
C GLY A 219 8.51 0.00 -0.87
N SER A 220 9.16 -1.15 -0.85
CA SER A 220 9.06 -2.19 -1.87
C SER A 220 8.51 -3.48 -1.25
N LEU A 221 7.49 -4.05 -1.87
CA LEU A 221 6.91 -5.33 -1.47
C LEU A 221 7.49 -6.48 -2.30
N CYS A 222 7.83 -7.57 -1.63
CA CYS A 222 8.32 -8.80 -2.24
C CYS A 222 7.45 -9.96 -1.77
N LEU A 223 6.79 -10.65 -2.69
CA LEU A 223 6.05 -11.88 -2.37
C LEU A 223 7.01 -12.92 -1.83
N ASN A 224 6.70 -13.42 -0.64
CA ASN A 224 7.43 -14.54 -0.07
C ASN A 224 7.08 -15.81 -0.87
N ARG A 225 8.09 -16.65 -1.10
CA ARG A 225 7.97 -17.90 -1.86
C ARG A 225 7.37 -19.02 -1.02
#